data_AF-A0A836I2M1-F1
#
_entry.id   AF-A0A836I2M1-F1
#
_cell.length_a   1.000
_cell.length_b   1.000
_cell.length_c   1.000
_cell.angle_alpha   90.00
_cell.angle_beta   90.00
_cell.angle_gamma   90.00
#
_symmetry.space_group_name_H-M   'P 1'
#
loop_
_entity.id
_entity.type
_entity.pdbx_description
1 polymer ?
#
loop_
_entity_poly.entity_id
_entity_poly.type
_entity_poly.pdbx_seq_one_letter_code
_entity_poly.pdbx_strand_id
1 'polypeptide(L)'
;MGQRQSFEEKLHECVCNNSVERMKELIQQPEFVGENMNDKMFVDLVERRWNADTTMAFAKHATDRQLALLVSTAIIHSSVLPLGPLFDLMKDAPATIRLEHLDELFMTACDHIDTEAVKAMLAAKCFDSTDGRPIVIVVRRELSKVAPDEELIQLILDALPGHDDSVTYLLETCVPTAKNETTKAMLTEKLQNYLKHQ
;
A
#
# COMPACT_ATOMS: atom_id res chain seq x y z
N MET A 1 -41.74 -18.76 10.95
CA MET A 1 -41.50 -18.42 9.53
C MET A 1 -40.04 -18.01 9.42
N GLY A 2 -39.18 -18.83 8.82
CA GLY A 2 -37.75 -18.52 8.70
C GLY A 2 -37.54 -17.56 7.54
N GLN A 3 -37.09 -16.33 7.81
CA GLN A 3 -36.58 -15.46 6.76
C GLN A 3 -35.35 -16.13 6.15
N ARG A 4 -35.35 -16.27 4.82
CA ARG A 4 -34.20 -16.79 4.07
C ARG A 4 -33.10 -15.75 4.18
N GLN A 5 -31.99 -16.08 4.83
CA GLN A 5 -30.82 -15.20 4.98
C GLN A 5 -30.41 -14.66 3.60
N SER A 6 -30.14 -13.36 3.50
CA SER A 6 -29.76 -12.70 2.25
C SER A 6 -28.38 -13.20 1.78
N PHE A 7 -28.05 -13.03 0.50
CA PHE A 7 -26.72 -13.40 -0.01
C PHE A 7 -25.62 -12.62 0.69
N GLU A 8 -25.80 -11.30 0.84
CA GLU A 8 -24.89 -10.41 1.57
C GLU A 8 -24.64 -10.91 3.00
N GLU A 9 -25.68 -11.27 3.75
CA GLU A 9 -25.56 -11.79 5.12
C GLU A 9 -24.77 -13.10 5.18
N LYS A 10 -25.04 -14.02 4.23
CA LYS A 10 -24.29 -15.29 4.14
C LYS A 10 -22.82 -15.05 3.81
N LEU A 11 -22.55 -14.10 2.93
CA LEU A 11 -21.21 -13.76 2.51
C LEU A 11 -20.44 -13.10 3.66
N HIS A 12 -21.05 -12.15 4.36
CA HIS A 12 -20.45 -11.45 5.50
C HIS A 12 -20.13 -12.44 6.63
N GLU A 13 -21.07 -13.32 6.97
CA GLU A 13 -20.87 -14.39 7.95
C GLU A 13 -19.70 -15.29 7.55
N CYS A 14 -19.62 -15.65 6.26
CA CYS A 14 -18.53 -16.46 5.73
C CYS A 14 -17.17 -15.77 5.88
N VAL A 15 -17.08 -14.48 5.52
CA VAL A 15 -15.87 -13.64 5.68
C VAL A 15 -15.47 -13.56 7.15
N CYS A 16 -16.44 -13.30 8.05
CA CYS A 16 -16.20 -13.21 9.48
C CYS A 16 -15.68 -14.52 10.08
N ASN A 17 -16.27 -15.65 9.70
CA ASN A 17 -15.91 -16.95 10.24
C ASN A 17 -14.71 -17.60 9.53
N ASN A 18 -14.06 -16.88 8.61
CA ASN A 18 -12.95 -17.38 7.79
C ASN A 18 -13.25 -18.75 7.14
N SER A 19 -14.49 -18.95 6.70
CA SER A 19 -15.01 -20.25 6.26
C SER A 19 -14.62 -20.54 4.81
N VAL A 20 -13.39 -20.98 4.58
CA VAL A 20 -12.79 -21.16 3.23
C VAL A 20 -13.64 -22.05 2.30
N GLU A 21 -14.17 -23.18 2.78
CA GLU A 21 -14.97 -24.07 1.92
C GLU A 21 -16.30 -23.42 1.49
N ARG A 22 -16.99 -22.77 2.43
CA ARG A 22 -18.22 -22.01 2.13
C ARG A 22 -17.91 -20.84 1.18
N MET A 23 -16.74 -20.23 1.29
CA MET A 23 -16.31 -19.15 0.40
C MET A 23 -16.13 -19.63 -1.03
N LYS A 24 -15.52 -20.81 -1.24
CA LYS A 24 -15.38 -21.42 -2.57
C LYS A 24 -16.74 -21.59 -3.25
N GLU A 25 -17.76 -22.00 -2.51
CA GLU A 25 -19.12 -22.15 -3.03
C GLU A 25 -19.77 -20.80 -3.35
N LEU A 26 -19.62 -19.81 -2.47
CA LEU A 26 -20.24 -18.49 -2.63
C LEU A 26 -19.66 -17.70 -3.81
N ILE A 27 -18.35 -17.80 -4.07
CA ILE A 27 -17.69 -17.12 -5.19
C ILE A 27 -18.23 -17.61 -6.55
N GLN A 28 -18.74 -18.84 -6.64
CA GLN A 28 -19.30 -19.38 -7.88
C GLN A 28 -20.75 -18.93 -8.12
N GLN A 29 -21.39 -18.25 -7.16
CA GLN A 29 -22.78 -17.83 -7.28
C GLN A 29 -22.89 -16.55 -8.14
N PRO A 30 -23.88 -16.46 -9.05
CA PRO A 30 -24.13 -15.25 -9.85
C PRO A 30 -24.32 -13.98 -9.02
N GLU A 31 -24.79 -14.13 -7.78
CA GLU A 31 -24.99 -13.04 -6.83
C GLU A 31 -23.67 -12.47 -6.26
N PHE A 32 -22.52 -13.09 -6.51
CA PHE A 32 -21.20 -12.62 -6.12
C PHE A 32 -20.73 -11.45 -7.00
N VAL A 33 -21.41 -10.31 -6.86
CA VAL A 33 -21.13 -9.04 -7.54
C VAL A 33 -21.00 -7.92 -6.51
N GLY A 34 -20.24 -6.86 -6.83
CA GLY A 34 -19.89 -5.80 -5.89
C GLY A 34 -21.09 -5.11 -5.25
N GLU A 35 -22.23 -5.01 -5.96
CA GLU A 35 -23.47 -4.42 -5.43
C GLU A 35 -24.09 -5.22 -4.27
N ASN A 36 -23.77 -6.52 -4.19
CA ASN A 36 -24.21 -7.40 -3.10
C ASN A 36 -23.13 -7.61 -2.02
N MET A 37 -22.02 -6.88 -2.10
CA MET A 37 -20.92 -6.93 -1.14
C MET A 37 -20.94 -5.65 -0.29
N ASN A 38 -20.84 -5.82 1.01
CA ASN A 38 -20.74 -4.69 1.92
C ASN A 38 -19.31 -4.13 1.91
N ASP A 39 -19.15 -2.81 1.92
CA ASP A 39 -17.86 -2.11 2.09
C ASP A 39 -17.02 -2.71 3.25
N LYS A 40 -17.68 -3.03 4.38
CA LYS A 40 -17.02 -3.62 5.54
C LYS A 40 -16.36 -4.97 5.25
N MET A 41 -16.89 -5.76 4.32
CA MET A 41 -16.27 -7.05 3.96
C MET A 41 -14.86 -6.85 3.41
N PHE A 42 -14.59 -5.77 2.68
CA PHE A 42 -13.26 -5.50 2.13
C PHE A 42 -12.23 -5.17 3.21
N VAL A 43 -12.66 -4.52 4.28
CA VAL A 43 -11.84 -4.32 5.48
C VAL A 43 -11.60 -5.65 6.18
N ASP A 44 -12.68 -6.43 6.42
CA ASP A 44 -12.59 -7.73 7.10
C ASP A 44 -11.71 -8.74 6.33
N LEU A 45 -11.66 -8.69 4.99
CA LEU A 45 -10.77 -9.54 4.18
C LEU A 45 -9.30 -9.34 4.59
N VAL A 46 -8.90 -8.09 4.81
CA VAL A 46 -7.53 -7.75 5.22
C VAL A 46 -7.29 -8.05 6.69
N GLU A 47 -8.15 -7.54 7.58
CA GLU A 47 -7.97 -7.68 9.03
C GLU A 47 -7.96 -9.16 9.47
N ARG A 48 -8.76 -10.00 8.80
CA ARG A 48 -8.83 -11.45 9.07
C ARG A 48 -7.83 -12.26 8.26
N ARG A 49 -6.96 -11.60 7.50
CA ARG A 49 -5.86 -12.20 6.72
C ARG A 49 -6.34 -13.30 5.78
N TRP A 50 -7.40 -13.02 5.03
CA TRP A 50 -7.80 -13.89 3.92
C TRP A 50 -6.66 -13.97 2.90
N ASN A 51 -6.53 -15.14 2.25
CA ASN A 51 -5.47 -15.34 1.26
C ASN A 51 -5.67 -14.42 0.04
N ALA A 52 -4.57 -14.12 -0.65
CA ALA A 52 -4.58 -13.22 -1.80
C ALA A 52 -5.57 -13.66 -2.89
N ASP A 53 -5.66 -14.96 -3.20
CA ASP A 53 -6.57 -15.46 -4.23
C ASP A 53 -8.04 -15.16 -3.92
N THR A 54 -8.45 -15.34 -2.66
CA THR A 54 -9.81 -15.04 -2.20
C THR A 54 -10.06 -13.55 -2.25
N THR A 55 -9.14 -12.75 -1.70
CA THR A 55 -9.26 -11.30 -1.72
C THR A 55 -9.34 -10.74 -3.15
N MET A 56 -8.56 -11.30 -4.08
CA MET A 56 -8.61 -10.92 -5.50
C MET A 56 -9.90 -11.38 -6.19
N ALA A 57 -10.56 -12.43 -5.71
CA ALA A 57 -11.88 -12.80 -6.21
C ALA A 57 -12.92 -11.70 -5.89
N PHE A 58 -12.90 -11.16 -4.66
CA PHE A 58 -13.73 -10.01 -4.30
C PHE A 58 -13.36 -8.77 -5.13
N ALA A 59 -12.07 -8.46 -5.24
CA ALA A 59 -11.59 -7.28 -5.97
C ALA A 59 -12.08 -7.23 -7.43
N LYS A 60 -12.12 -8.37 -8.13
CA LYS A 60 -12.58 -8.44 -9.54
C LYS A 60 -14.03 -8.01 -9.75
N HIS A 61 -14.86 -8.08 -8.73
CA HIS A 61 -16.27 -7.70 -8.78
C HIS A 61 -16.55 -6.40 -8.02
N ALA A 62 -15.54 -5.81 -7.40
CA ALA A 62 -15.66 -4.64 -6.55
C ALA A 62 -15.92 -3.37 -7.36
N THR A 63 -16.56 -2.40 -6.71
CA THR A 63 -16.59 -1.01 -7.15
C THR A 63 -15.27 -0.32 -6.83
N ASP A 64 -14.98 0.81 -7.49
CA ASP A 64 -13.76 1.59 -7.25
C ASP A 64 -13.61 2.00 -5.77
N ARG A 65 -14.70 2.37 -5.11
CA ARG A 65 -14.74 2.67 -3.66
C ARG A 65 -14.37 1.45 -2.81
N GLN A 66 -14.88 0.27 -3.14
CA GLN A 66 -14.55 -0.97 -2.44
C GLN A 66 -13.08 -1.37 -2.68
N LEU A 67 -12.54 -1.14 -3.87
CA LEU A 67 -11.11 -1.30 -4.15
C LEU A 67 -10.26 -0.31 -3.36
N ALA A 68 -10.70 0.94 -3.21
CA ALA A 68 -10.03 1.95 -2.40
C ALA A 68 -9.99 1.55 -0.92
N LEU A 69 -11.09 1.01 -0.38
CA LEU A 69 -11.13 0.44 0.97
C LEU A 69 -10.14 -0.72 1.13
N LEU A 70 -10.07 -1.61 0.13
CA LEU A 70 -9.16 -2.73 0.16
C LEU A 70 -7.68 -2.28 0.13
N VAL A 71 -7.34 -1.35 -0.77
CA VAL A 71 -5.99 -0.77 -0.89
C VAL A 71 -5.60 -0.04 0.39
N SER A 72 -6.46 0.84 0.90
CA SER A 72 -6.18 1.61 2.12
C SER A 72 -5.97 0.72 3.33
N THR A 73 -6.86 -0.26 3.54
CA THR A 73 -6.74 -1.22 4.64
C THR A 73 -5.47 -2.06 4.49
N ALA A 74 -5.13 -2.49 3.28
CA ALA A 74 -3.91 -3.25 3.03
C ALA A 74 -2.64 -2.46 3.41
N ILE A 75 -2.56 -1.17 3.04
CA ILE A 75 -1.43 -0.30 3.39
C ILE A 75 -1.35 -0.07 4.90
N ILE A 76 -2.48 0.25 5.55
CA ILE A 76 -2.55 0.53 7.00
C ILE A 76 -2.10 -0.70 7.82
N HIS A 77 -2.47 -1.90 7.38
CA HIS A 77 -2.14 -3.14 8.09
C HIS A 77 -0.88 -3.84 7.59
N SER A 78 -0.11 -3.23 6.67
CA SER A 78 1.06 -3.84 6.01
C SER A 78 0.76 -5.25 5.47
N SER A 79 -0.40 -5.40 4.82
CA SER A 79 -0.87 -6.69 4.30
C SER A 79 -0.15 -7.04 3.00
N VAL A 80 0.18 -8.32 2.83
CA VAL A 80 0.84 -8.86 1.62
C VAL A 80 -0.17 -9.06 0.49
N LEU A 81 -0.85 -7.98 0.09
CA LEU A 81 -1.75 -7.96 -1.06
C LEU A 81 -1.06 -7.30 -2.26
N PRO A 82 -1.29 -7.81 -3.48
CA PRO A 82 -0.69 -7.22 -4.67
C PRO A 82 -1.40 -5.91 -5.02
N LEU A 83 -0.90 -4.78 -4.48
CA LEU A 83 -1.56 -3.48 -4.63
C LEU A 83 -1.62 -2.98 -6.08
N GLY A 84 -0.60 -3.25 -6.89
CA GLY A 84 -0.59 -2.86 -8.32
C GLY A 84 -1.83 -3.38 -9.06
N PRO A 85 -2.08 -4.70 -9.06
CA PRO A 85 -3.30 -5.28 -9.61
C PRO A 85 -4.60 -4.72 -9.03
N LEU A 86 -4.63 -4.24 -7.78
CA LEU A 86 -5.82 -3.62 -7.20
C LEU A 86 -6.08 -2.22 -7.79
N PHE A 87 -5.03 -1.43 -8.01
CA PHE A 87 -5.15 -0.16 -8.73
C PHE A 87 -5.60 -0.37 -10.18
N ASP A 88 -5.09 -1.40 -10.86
CA ASP A 88 -5.45 -1.72 -12.25
C ASP A 88 -6.93 -2.14 -12.41
N LEU A 89 -7.57 -2.62 -11.34
CA LEU A 89 -8.99 -2.98 -11.33
C LEU A 89 -9.92 -1.76 -11.17
N MET A 90 -9.40 -0.60 -10.74
CA MET A 90 -10.20 0.62 -10.62
C MET A 90 -10.53 1.16 -12.01
N LYS A 91 -11.81 1.47 -12.26
CA LYS A 91 -12.25 2.03 -13.55
C LYS A 91 -11.71 3.45 -13.77
N ASP A 92 -11.67 4.25 -12.71
CA ASP A 92 -11.06 5.58 -12.71
C ASP A 92 -10.13 5.73 -11.50
N ALA A 93 -8.93 5.14 -11.58
CA ALA A 93 -7.94 5.22 -10.51
C ALA A 93 -7.58 6.67 -10.13
N PRO A 94 -7.30 7.61 -11.06
CA PRO A 94 -6.97 8.99 -10.69
C PRO A 94 -8.09 9.72 -9.95
N ALA A 95 -9.35 9.53 -10.34
CA ALA A 95 -10.47 10.13 -9.61
C ALA A 95 -10.67 9.49 -8.24
N THR A 96 -10.56 8.17 -8.17
CA THR A 96 -10.72 7.40 -6.92
C THR A 96 -9.64 7.74 -5.90
N ILE A 97 -8.38 7.80 -6.32
CA ILE A 97 -7.25 8.22 -5.47
C ILE A 97 -7.52 9.58 -4.83
N ARG A 98 -7.99 10.56 -5.61
CA ARG A 98 -8.30 11.90 -5.09
C ARG A 98 -9.52 11.94 -4.18
N LEU A 99 -10.57 11.19 -4.51
CA LEU A 99 -11.82 11.19 -3.74
C LEU A 99 -11.65 10.50 -2.39
N GLU A 100 -10.89 9.40 -2.37
CA GLU A 100 -10.67 8.57 -1.19
C GLU A 100 -9.34 8.88 -0.48
N HIS A 101 -8.63 9.93 -0.91
CA HIS A 101 -7.37 10.42 -0.33
C HIS A 101 -6.29 9.32 -0.19
N LEU A 102 -6.19 8.43 -1.18
CA LEU A 102 -5.27 7.29 -1.11
C LEU A 102 -3.80 7.71 -1.15
N ASP A 103 -3.50 8.86 -1.72
CA ASP A 103 -2.15 9.45 -1.78
C ASP A 103 -1.63 9.83 -0.39
N GLU A 104 -2.50 10.17 0.55
CA GLU A 104 -2.13 10.45 1.95
C GLU A 104 -1.55 9.21 2.65
N LEU A 105 -1.85 8.01 2.15
CA LEU A 105 -1.32 6.75 2.67
C LEU A 105 0.08 6.42 2.16
N PHE A 106 0.61 7.17 1.20
CA PHE A 106 1.95 6.94 0.66
C PHE A 106 3.01 7.01 1.75
N MET A 107 2.85 7.95 2.67
CA MET A 107 3.73 8.07 3.81
C MET A 107 3.61 6.84 4.72
N THR A 108 2.41 6.37 5.02
CA THR A 108 2.22 5.12 5.78
C THR A 108 2.96 3.93 5.15
N ALA A 109 2.88 3.75 3.83
CA ALA A 109 3.62 2.71 3.12
C ALA A 109 5.15 2.88 3.26
N CYS A 110 5.64 4.11 3.14
CA CYS A 110 7.05 4.44 3.34
C CYS A 110 7.52 4.17 4.78
N ASP A 111 6.71 4.46 5.80
CA ASP A 111 7.08 4.21 7.20
C ASP A 111 7.12 2.71 7.54
N HIS A 112 6.27 1.92 6.89
CA HIS A 112 6.27 0.46 6.98
C HIS A 112 7.47 -0.19 6.26
N ILE A 113 8.20 0.56 5.43
CA ILE A 113 9.27 0.02 4.56
C ILE A 113 8.72 -1.12 3.68
N ASP A 114 7.54 -0.89 3.11
CA ASP A 114 6.90 -1.84 2.19
C ASP A 114 7.22 -1.47 0.74
N THR A 115 8.33 -2.02 0.24
CA THR A 115 8.87 -1.72 -1.09
C THR A 115 7.88 -2.02 -2.22
N GLU A 116 7.11 -3.10 -2.11
CA GLU A 116 6.14 -3.47 -3.13
C GLU A 116 4.90 -2.56 -3.09
N ALA A 117 4.45 -2.17 -1.90
CA ALA A 117 3.39 -1.18 -1.78
C ALA A 117 3.82 0.19 -2.35
N VAL A 118 5.03 0.64 -2.02
CA VAL A 118 5.59 1.90 -2.54
C VAL A 118 5.70 1.86 -4.07
N LYS A 119 6.22 0.78 -4.66
CA LYS A 119 6.26 0.61 -6.13
C LYS A 119 4.88 0.73 -6.75
N ALA A 120 3.88 0.05 -6.19
CA ALA A 120 2.52 0.08 -6.70
C ALA A 120 1.91 1.48 -6.62
N MET A 121 2.10 2.19 -5.51
CA MET A 121 1.61 3.55 -5.33
C MET A 121 2.28 4.53 -6.29
N LEU A 122 3.60 4.44 -6.48
CA LEU A 122 4.34 5.26 -7.45
C LEU A 122 3.85 5.01 -8.89
N ALA A 123 3.67 3.75 -9.28
CA ALA A 123 3.17 3.38 -10.61
C ALA A 123 1.76 3.93 -10.85
N ALA A 124 0.91 3.92 -9.83
CA ALA A 124 -0.44 4.48 -9.86
C ALA A 124 -0.48 6.01 -9.72
N LYS A 125 0.67 6.69 -9.56
CA LYS A 125 0.76 8.13 -9.24
C LYS A 125 -0.02 8.51 -7.97
N CYS A 126 -0.06 7.60 -7.00
CA CYS A 126 -0.75 7.71 -5.73
C CYS A 126 0.19 8.27 -4.65
N PHE A 127 0.64 9.51 -4.83
CA PHE A 127 1.49 10.23 -3.88
C PHE A 127 1.50 11.73 -4.17
N ASP A 128 1.86 12.54 -3.18
CA ASP A 128 2.13 13.96 -3.37
C ASP A 128 3.61 14.20 -3.71
N SER A 129 3.89 14.57 -4.96
CA SER A 129 5.26 14.87 -5.43
C SER A 129 5.90 16.09 -4.74
N THR A 130 5.09 16.95 -4.11
CA THR A 130 5.56 18.15 -3.40
C THR A 130 5.91 17.87 -1.93
N ASP A 131 5.69 16.65 -1.46
CA ASP A 131 6.04 16.24 -0.10
C ASP A 131 7.40 15.54 -0.06
N GLY A 132 8.41 16.19 0.50
CA GLY A 132 9.75 15.62 0.69
C GLY A 132 9.91 14.72 1.94
N ARG A 133 8.91 14.67 2.82
CA ARG A 133 8.97 13.88 4.07
C ARG A 133 9.18 12.37 3.85
N PRO A 134 8.67 11.72 2.78
CA PRO A 134 8.95 10.31 2.51
C PRO A 134 10.44 10.00 2.37
N ILE A 135 11.23 10.87 1.71
CA ILE A 135 12.69 10.73 1.61
C ILE A 135 13.29 10.67 3.02
N VAL A 136 12.90 11.62 3.87
CA VAL A 136 13.42 11.71 5.24
C VAL A 136 13.08 10.47 6.05
N ILE A 137 11.85 9.97 5.96
CA ILE A 137 11.40 8.86 6.79
C ILE A 137 12.04 7.55 6.35
N VAL A 138 12.05 7.24 5.05
CA VAL A 138 12.69 6.02 4.55
C VAL A 138 14.17 6.00 4.92
N VAL A 139 14.91 7.06 4.60
CA VAL A 139 16.36 7.10 4.90
C VAL A 139 16.59 6.94 6.41
N ARG A 140 15.83 7.64 7.26
CA ARG A 140 16.00 7.54 8.72
C ARG A 140 15.71 6.15 9.27
N ARG A 141 14.71 5.45 8.73
CA ARG A 141 14.39 4.06 9.12
C ARG A 141 15.52 3.10 8.72
N GLU A 142 16.15 3.33 7.57
CA GLU A 142 17.26 2.51 7.06
C GLU A 142 18.59 2.73 7.79
N LEU A 143 18.83 3.91 8.39
CA LEU A 143 20.10 4.26 9.06
C LEU A 143 20.56 3.28 10.15
N SER A 144 19.61 2.62 10.81
CA SER A 144 19.88 1.69 11.90
C SER A 144 20.10 0.24 11.44
N LYS A 145 19.84 -0.06 10.16
CA LYS A 145 19.90 -1.42 9.62
C LYS A 145 21.31 -1.76 9.15
N VAL A 146 21.66 -3.04 9.33
CA VAL A 146 22.93 -3.61 8.85
C VAL A 146 22.90 -3.82 7.33
N ALA A 147 21.73 -4.19 6.81
CA ALA A 147 21.45 -4.32 5.38
C ALA A 147 20.24 -3.43 5.08
N PRO A 148 20.46 -2.17 4.68
CA PRO A 148 19.37 -1.26 4.32
C PRO A 148 18.70 -1.70 3.01
N ASP A 149 17.42 -1.36 2.84
CA ASP A 149 16.70 -1.57 1.59
C ASP A 149 17.10 -0.49 0.57
N GLU A 150 18.16 -0.80 -0.18
CA GLU A 150 18.70 0.10 -1.21
C GLU A 150 17.74 0.36 -2.37
N GLU A 151 16.85 -0.59 -2.66
CA GLU A 151 15.85 -0.46 -3.71
C GLU A 151 14.81 0.58 -3.32
N LEU A 152 14.25 0.46 -2.11
CA LEU A 152 13.28 1.42 -1.60
C LEU A 152 13.85 2.84 -1.53
N ILE A 153 15.08 2.99 -1.03
CA ILE A 153 15.74 4.30 -0.98
C ILE A 153 15.84 4.89 -2.38
N GLN A 154 16.30 4.11 -3.36
CA GLN A 154 16.44 4.59 -4.72
C GLN A 154 15.09 4.98 -5.33
N LEU A 155 14.06 4.15 -5.15
CA LEU A 155 12.71 4.40 -5.66
C LEU A 155 12.15 5.75 -5.17
N ILE A 156 12.32 6.04 -3.88
CA ILE A 156 11.82 7.28 -3.29
C ILE A 156 12.61 8.51 -3.76
N LEU A 157 13.93 8.39 -3.89
CA LEU A 157 14.76 9.46 -4.43
C LEU A 157 14.42 9.76 -5.89
N ASP A 158 14.20 8.74 -6.71
CA ASP A 158 13.86 8.91 -8.12
C ASP A 158 12.44 9.50 -8.31
N ALA A 159 11.50 9.15 -7.43
CA ALA A 159 10.11 9.60 -7.50
C ALA A 159 9.89 11.04 -7.02
N LEU A 160 10.78 11.55 -6.17
CA LEU A 160 10.63 12.85 -5.51
C LEU A 160 11.84 13.76 -5.79
N PRO A 161 12.03 14.28 -7.02
CA PRO A 161 13.07 15.26 -7.32
C PRO A 161 12.76 16.64 -6.71
N GLY A 162 13.78 17.48 -6.50
CA GLY A 162 13.63 18.87 -6.06
C GLY A 162 13.58 19.10 -4.54
N HIS A 163 13.80 18.08 -3.72
CA HIS A 163 13.71 18.13 -2.25
C HIS A 163 15.09 18.28 -1.58
N ASP A 164 15.88 19.23 -2.05
CA ASP A 164 17.28 19.44 -1.63
C ASP A 164 17.42 19.72 -0.13
N ASP A 165 16.48 20.47 0.45
CA ASP A 165 16.48 20.78 1.87
C ASP A 165 16.36 19.51 2.72
N SER A 166 15.49 18.58 2.30
CA SER A 166 15.30 17.29 2.98
C SER A 166 16.56 16.44 2.89
N VAL A 167 17.20 16.40 1.71
CA VAL A 167 18.42 15.63 1.47
C VAL A 167 19.62 16.24 2.19
N THR A 168 19.73 17.56 2.22
CA THR A 168 20.77 18.29 2.95
C THR A 168 20.64 18.03 4.46
N TYR A 169 19.43 18.14 5.00
CA TYR A 169 19.15 17.78 6.40
C TYR A 169 19.58 16.35 6.72
N LEU A 170 19.29 15.38 5.85
CA LEU A 170 19.69 14.00 6.04
C LEU A 170 21.21 13.84 6.06
N LEU A 171 21.92 14.43 5.09
CA LEU A 171 23.38 14.36 4.98
C LEU A 171 24.09 15.00 6.18
N GLU A 172 23.62 16.18 6.63
CA GLU A 172 24.28 16.94 7.68
C GLU A 172 23.93 16.46 9.10
N THR A 173 22.70 16.01 9.30
CA THR A 173 22.18 15.73 10.66
C THR A 173 21.94 14.25 10.93
N CYS A 174 21.47 13.49 9.94
CA CYS A 174 20.99 12.12 10.18
C CYS A 174 22.04 11.06 9.84
N VAL A 175 22.59 11.08 8.63
CA VAL A 175 23.60 10.11 8.16
C VAL A 175 24.82 10.00 9.08
N PRO A 176 25.36 11.10 9.66
CA PRO A 176 26.48 11.00 10.61
C PRO A 176 26.19 10.17 11.85
N THR A 177 24.91 9.95 12.19
CA THR A 177 24.48 9.16 13.36
C THR A 177 24.35 7.65 13.06
N ALA A 178 24.52 7.22 11.81
CA ALA A 178 24.49 5.82 11.43
C ALA A 178 25.58 5.02 12.17
N LYS A 179 25.21 3.86 12.71
CA LYS A 179 26.15 2.99 13.45
C LYS A 179 27.03 2.14 12.53
N ASN A 180 26.57 1.92 11.30
CA ASN A 180 27.24 1.07 10.33
C ASN A 180 27.89 1.96 9.25
N GLU A 181 29.21 1.87 9.11
CA GLU A 181 29.98 2.69 8.15
C GLU A 181 29.65 2.34 6.69
N THR A 182 29.29 1.09 6.38
CA THR A 182 28.85 0.70 5.04
C THR A 182 27.51 1.34 4.69
N THR A 183 26.52 1.27 5.61
CA THR A 183 25.23 1.96 5.45
C THR A 183 25.42 3.46 5.29
N LYS A 184 26.30 4.06 6.11
CA LYS A 184 26.63 5.48 6.04
C LYS A 184 27.23 5.87 4.69
N ALA A 185 28.20 5.11 4.18
CA ALA A 185 28.83 5.37 2.89
C ALA A 185 27.82 5.28 1.75
N MET A 186 27.03 4.21 1.71
CA MET A 186 25.99 4.01 0.69
C MET A 186 24.96 5.15 0.69
N LEU A 187 24.43 5.51 1.86
CA LEU A 187 23.45 6.61 1.97
C LEU A 187 24.06 7.94 1.58
N THR A 188 25.30 8.21 1.98
CA THR A 188 26.02 9.43 1.59
C THR A 188 26.14 9.52 0.07
N GLU A 189 26.54 8.43 -0.58
CA GLU A 189 26.68 8.37 -2.04
C GLU A 189 25.35 8.63 -2.75
N LYS A 190 24.27 7.91 -2.38
CA LYS A 190 22.95 8.08 -3.01
C LYS A 190 22.41 9.50 -2.85
N LEU A 191 22.49 10.05 -1.64
CA LEU A 191 22.00 11.40 -1.34
C LEU A 191 22.83 12.49 -2.04
N GLN A 192 24.16 12.33 -2.13
CA GLN A 192 25.00 13.25 -2.90
C GLN A 192 24.73 13.16 -4.40
N ASN A 193 24.43 11.96 -4.93
CA ASN A 193 24.09 11.79 -6.34
C ASN A 193 22.74 12.46 -6.66
N TYR A 194 21.75 12.33 -5.77
CA TYR A 194 20.47 13.03 -5.89
C TYR A 194 20.65 14.55 -6.05
N LEU A 195 21.49 15.19 -5.23
CA LEU A 195 21.76 16.63 -5.31
C LEU A 195 22.49 17.05 -6.61
N LYS A 196 23.13 16.11 -7.30
CA LYS A 196 23.91 16.39 -8.52
C LYS A 196 23.12 16.18 -9.81
N HIS A 197 22.04 15.40 -9.79
CA HIS A 197 21.40 14.85 -10.99
C HIS A 197 19.92 15.27 -11.13
N GLN A 198 19.58 16.50 -10.73
CA GLN A 198 18.27 17.08 -11.04
C GLN A 198 18.18 17.55 -12.50
#